data_AF-A0A9P4U2J5-F1
#
_entry.id   AF-A0A9P4U2J5-F1
#
_cell.length_a   1.000
_cell.length_b   1.000
_cell.length_c   1.000
_cell.angle_alpha   90.00
_cell.angle_beta   90.00
_cell.angle_gamma   90.00
#
_symmetry.space_group_name_H-M   'P 1'
#
loop_
_entity.id
_entity.type
_entity.pdbx_description
1 polymer ?
#
loop_
_entity_poly.entity_id
_entity_poly.type
_entity_poly.pdbx_seq_one_letter_code
_entity_poly.pdbx_strand_id
1 'polypeptide(L)'
;MLLSAITFTVSYSIVLFVFMCTSCTPLESAWTMYRQKNVPKYYCLSTRIQGGVLVTGCALSVISDAYSVILPTLLLLRLNMTMRRRIVLGFIFGVGILVVIAGIIRTVYVRRLEGDSIDKTWLLSSVFIAGIAECNIGIVCACAPSLTSYFHSFRNTTSAGSKTNNPPFSKESRVPQ
;
A
#
# COMPACT_ATOMS: atom_id res chain seq x y z
N MET A 1 10.38 -6.21 17.06
CA MET A 1 10.67 -6.15 15.61
C MET A 1 9.62 -5.37 14.83
N LEU A 2 8.33 -5.71 14.92
CA LEU A 2 7.28 -4.93 14.23
C LEU A 2 7.10 -3.52 14.83
N LEU A 3 6.99 -3.42 16.15
CA LEU A 3 6.89 -2.11 16.83
C LEU A 3 8.06 -1.19 16.51
N SER A 4 9.30 -1.73 16.50
CA SER A 4 10.49 -0.96 16.16
C SER A 4 10.50 -0.46 14.72
N ALA A 5 9.99 -1.27 13.77
CA ALA A 5 9.84 -0.85 12.38
C ALA A 5 8.77 0.25 12.24
N ILE A 6 7.62 0.08 12.90
CA ILE A 6 6.54 1.08 12.89
C ILE A 6 7.02 2.40 13.51
N THR A 7 7.69 2.36 14.66
CA THR A 7 8.22 3.58 15.29
C THR A 7 9.25 4.27 14.41
N PHE A 8 10.12 3.50 13.73
CA PHE A 8 11.08 4.05 12.78
C PHE A 8 10.36 4.75 11.63
N THR A 9 9.38 4.09 11.02
CA THR A 9 8.61 4.64 9.89
C THR A 9 7.86 5.90 10.26
N VAL A 10 7.18 5.90 11.40
CA VAL A 10 6.45 7.06 11.91
C VAL A 10 7.42 8.20 12.22
N SER A 11 8.57 7.91 12.84
CA SER A 11 9.54 8.96 13.21
C SER A 11 10.10 9.70 11.99
N TYR A 12 10.56 9.00 10.96
CA TYR A 12 11.14 9.66 9.78
C TYR A 12 10.06 10.40 8.99
N SER A 13 8.83 9.86 8.95
CA SER A 13 7.71 10.50 8.26
C SER A 13 7.35 11.85 8.90
N ILE A 14 7.33 11.91 10.24
CA ILE A 14 7.08 13.16 10.96
C ILE A 14 8.20 14.18 10.69
N VAL A 15 9.46 13.75 10.72
CA VAL A 15 10.61 14.65 10.45
C VAL A 15 10.54 15.23 9.05
N LEU A 16 10.25 14.41 8.04
CA LEU A 16 10.09 14.87 6.65
C LEU A 16 8.91 15.82 6.48
N PHE A 17 7.79 15.55 7.17
CA PHE A 17 6.62 16.42 7.15
C PHE A 17 6.93 17.80 7.75
N VAL A 18 7.56 17.84 8.92
CA VAL A 18 7.99 19.09 9.55
C VAL A 18 8.97 19.83 8.64
N PHE A 19 9.94 19.12 8.04
CA PHE A 19 10.89 19.72 7.09
C PHE A 19 10.19 20.37 5.91
N MET A 20 9.16 19.73 5.34
CA MET A 20 8.35 20.30 4.26
C MET A 20 7.60 21.57 4.71
N CYS A 21 7.03 21.56 5.91
CA CYS A 21 6.37 22.74 6.47
C CYS A 21 7.35 23.90 6.73
N THR A 22 8.61 23.61 7.06
CA THR A 22 9.65 24.63 7.31
C THR A 22 10.53 24.92 6.09
N SER A 23 10.27 24.30 4.93
CA SER A 23 11.12 24.43 3.73
C SER A 23 11.10 25.84 3.13
N CYS A 24 10.03 26.61 3.38
CA CYS A 24 9.91 28.01 3.01
C CYS A 24 9.38 28.83 4.18
N THR A 25 9.95 30.01 4.38
CA THR A 25 9.46 31.01 5.32
C THR A 25 9.09 32.28 4.56
N PRO A 26 7.81 32.73 4.60
CA PRO A 26 6.63 32.07 5.17
C PRO A 26 6.15 30.87 4.33
N LEU A 27 5.53 29.86 4.96
CA LEU A 27 4.99 28.68 4.26
C LEU A 27 3.97 29.05 3.16
N GLU A 28 3.27 30.17 3.33
CA GLU A 28 2.38 30.81 2.34
C GLU A 28 3.03 30.98 0.96
N SER A 29 4.34 31.24 0.92
CA SER A 29 5.06 31.45 -0.35
C SER A 29 5.19 30.16 -1.17
N ALA A 30 5.01 28.97 -0.56
CA ALA A 30 5.14 27.69 -1.27
C ALA A 30 4.00 27.45 -2.28
N TRP A 31 2.76 27.88 -2.00
CA TRP A 31 1.60 27.73 -2.89
C TRP A 31 1.19 29.01 -3.60
N THR A 32 1.60 30.19 -3.12
CA THR A 32 1.26 31.48 -3.75
C THR A 32 2.16 31.86 -4.93
N MET A 33 3.24 31.11 -5.20
CA MET A 33 4.17 31.38 -6.32
C MET A 33 3.47 31.45 -7.70
N TYR A 34 2.37 30.74 -7.89
CA TYR A 34 1.63 30.76 -9.17
C TYR A 34 0.60 31.88 -9.29
N ARG A 35 0.29 32.58 -8.18
CA ARG A 35 -0.90 33.45 -8.08
C ARG A 35 -0.58 34.94 -7.92
N GLN A 36 0.59 35.35 -7.42
CA GLN A 36 0.82 36.76 -7.06
C GLN A 36 2.07 37.39 -7.69
N LYS A 37 1.88 38.54 -8.35
CA LYS A 37 2.94 39.40 -8.94
C LYS A 37 3.77 40.19 -7.92
N ASN A 38 3.32 40.30 -6.67
CA ASN A 38 3.99 41.04 -5.60
C ASN A 38 4.23 40.11 -4.40
N VAL A 39 5.34 39.38 -4.44
CA VAL A 39 5.74 38.47 -3.36
C VAL A 39 6.58 39.26 -2.34
N PRO A 40 6.23 39.28 -1.03
CA PRO A 40 7.16 39.76 0.00
C PRO A 40 8.44 38.92 0.00
N LYS A 41 9.56 39.46 0.52
CA LYS A 41 10.85 38.74 0.59
C LYS A 41 10.65 37.36 1.22
N TYR A 42 10.75 36.31 0.41
CA TYR A 42 10.64 34.92 0.85
C TYR A 42 12.03 34.31 0.91
N TYR A 43 12.29 33.53 1.96
CA TYR A 43 13.48 32.71 2.09
C TYR A 43 13.04 31.25 2.04
N CYS A 44 13.28 30.62 0.89
CA CYS A 44 13.14 29.19 0.72
C CYS A 44 14.53 28.54 0.75
N LEU A 45 14.61 27.34 1.32
CA LEU A 45 15.80 26.51 1.19
C LEU A 45 16.13 26.27 -0.28
N SER A 46 17.43 26.17 -0.59
CA SER A 46 17.85 25.96 -1.98
C SER A 46 17.26 24.67 -2.54
N THR A 47 16.87 24.71 -3.83
CA THR A 47 16.28 23.58 -4.55
C THR A 47 17.11 22.30 -4.43
N ARG A 48 18.44 22.42 -4.29
CA ARG A 48 19.35 21.29 -4.09
C ARG A 48 19.17 20.60 -2.73
N ILE A 49 19.04 21.37 -1.65
CA ILE A 49 18.86 20.82 -0.29
C ILE A 49 17.48 20.18 -0.19
N GLN A 50 16.45 20.88 -0.68
CA GLN A 50 15.09 20.36 -0.70
C GLN A 50 15.02 19.05 -1.48
N GLY A 51 15.56 19.03 -2.71
CA GLY A 51 15.56 17.81 -3.53
C GLY A 51 16.26 16.62 -2.88
N GLY A 52 17.46 16.84 -2.33
CA GLY A 52 18.19 15.78 -1.62
C GLY A 52 17.40 15.14 -0.47
N VAL A 53 16.67 15.96 0.30
CA VAL A 53 15.80 15.48 1.40
C VAL A 53 14.56 14.74 0.87
N LEU A 54 13.93 15.23 -0.20
CA LEU A 54 12.80 14.54 -0.84
C LEU A 54 13.21 13.17 -1.36
N VAL A 55 14.31 13.10 -2.10
CA VAL A 55 14.83 11.87 -2.71
C VAL A 55 15.13 10.82 -1.64
N THR A 56 15.80 11.22 -0.57
CA THR A 56 16.14 10.31 0.53
C THR A 56 14.88 9.84 1.24
N GLY A 57 13.92 10.73 1.49
CA GLY A 57 12.62 10.37 2.05
C GLY A 57 11.81 9.40 1.19
N CYS A 58 11.77 9.60 -0.12
CA CYS A 58 11.13 8.69 -1.06
C CYS A 58 11.80 7.30 -1.06
N ALA A 59 13.14 7.27 -1.06
CA ALA A 59 13.88 6.01 -0.98
C ALA A 59 13.58 5.24 0.31
N LEU A 60 13.58 5.92 1.46
CA LEU A 60 13.24 5.32 2.76
C LEU A 60 11.80 4.79 2.81
N SER A 61 10.88 5.47 2.13
CA SER A 61 9.47 5.04 2.05
C SER A 61 9.33 3.76 1.24
N VAL A 62 9.93 3.70 0.05
CA VAL A 62 9.93 2.48 -0.78
C VAL A 62 10.59 1.30 -0.05
N ILE A 63 11.68 1.54 0.68
CA ILE A 63 12.36 0.51 1.48
C ILE A 63 11.42 0.01 2.60
N SER A 64 10.69 0.92 3.26
CA SER A 64 9.74 0.58 4.32
C SER A 64 8.57 -0.26 3.78
N ASP A 65 8.07 0.05 2.59
CA ASP A 65 7.01 -0.70 1.92
C ASP A 65 7.50 -2.11 1.54
N ALA A 66 8.70 -2.20 0.95
CA ALA A 66 9.31 -3.48 0.59
C ALA A 66 9.51 -4.37 1.81
N TYR A 67 10.04 -3.83 2.91
CA TYR A 67 10.23 -4.56 4.17
C TYR A 67 8.89 -5.07 4.74
N SER A 68 7.85 -4.23 4.71
CA SER A 68 6.52 -4.56 5.24
C SER A 68 5.84 -5.67 4.44
N VAL A 69 6.11 -5.80 3.14
CA VAL A 69 5.62 -6.91 2.30
C VAL A 69 6.48 -8.17 2.47
N ILE A 70 7.80 -8.03 2.50
CA ILE A 70 8.74 -9.16 2.54
C ILE A 70 8.65 -9.94 3.86
N LEU A 71 8.51 -9.24 4.98
CA LEU A 71 8.55 -9.85 6.31
C LEU A 71 7.44 -10.87 6.58
N PRO A 72 6.14 -10.54 6.39
CA PRO A 72 5.08 -11.53 6.53
C PRO A 72 5.18 -12.62 5.45
N THR A 73 5.62 -12.26 4.25
CA THR A 73 5.77 -13.24 3.14
C THR A 73 6.82 -14.31 3.47
N LEU A 74 8.00 -13.91 3.94
CA LEU A 74 9.07 -14.85 4.31
C LEU A 74 8.63 -15.76 5.47
N LEU A 75 7.92 -15.21 6.46
CA LEU A 75 7.38 -15.99 7.57
C LEU A 75 6.37 -17.02 7.10
N LEU A 76 5.51 -16.64 6.15
CA LEU A 76 4.47 -17.51 5.59
C LEU A 76 5.04 -18.58 4.65
N LEU A 77 6.11 -18.30 3.90
CA LEU A 77 6.78 -19.27 3.03
C LEU A 77 7.48 -20.40 3.81
N ARG A 78 7.87 -20.14 5.06
CA ARG A 78 8.45 -21.16 5.96
C ARG A 78 7.42 -22.11 6.54
N LEU A 79 6.12 -21.81 6.41
CA LEU A 79 5.05 -22.60 6.99
C LEU A 79 4.42 -23.50 5.92
N ASN A 80 4.48 -24.80 6.13
CA ASN A 80 4.12 -25.84 5.15
C ASN A 80 2.59 -25.89 4.93
N MET A 81 2.08 -25.11 3.99
CA MET A 81 0.64 -24.87 3.77
C MET A 81 0.07 -25.62 2.57
N THR A 82 -1.22 -25.98 2.65
CA THR A 82 -1.98 -26.61 1.56
C THR A 82 -2.06 -25.72 0.31
N MET A 83 -2.07 -26.34 -0.88
CA MET A 83 -2.01 -25.64 -2.19
C MET A 83 -3.01 -24.50 -2.38
N ARG A 84 -4.19 -24.59 -1.75
CA ARG A 84 -5.20 -23.52 -1.80
C ARG A 84 -4.76 -22.25 -1.07
N ARG A 85 -4.11 -22.38 0.10
CA ARG A 85 -3.55 -21.22 0.82
C ARG A 85 -2.39 -20.62 0.04
N ARG A 86 -1.58 -21.46 -0.61
CA ARG A 86 -0.45 -21.02 -1.44
C ARG A 86 -0.88 -20.07 -2.58
N ILE A 87 -2.01 -20.34 -3.24
CA ILE A 87 -2.53 -19.46 -4.31
C ILE A 87 -2.91 -18.08 -3.77
N VAL A 88 -3.63 -18.05 -2.65
CA VAL A 88 -4.09 -16.79 -2.04
C VAL A 88 -2.92 -15.95 -1.54
N LEU A 89 -1.94 -16.59 -0.90
CA LEU A 89 -0.70 -15.94 -0.49
C LEU A 89 0.10 -15.41 -1.70
N GLY A 90 0.12 -16.16 -2.80
CA GLY A 90 0.75 -15.71 -4.05
C GLY A 90 0.10 -14.45 -4.61
N PHE A 91 -1.22 -14.34 -4.54
CA PHE A 91 -1.94 -13.13 -4.96
C PHE A 91 -1.59 -11.91 -4.09
N ILE A 92 -1.62 -12.07 -2.76
CA ILE A 92 -1.27 -11.00 -1.81
C ILE A 92 0.16 -10.52 -2.05
N PHE A 93 1.09 -11.45 -2.26
CA PHE A 93 2.48 -11.11 -2.55
C PHE A 93 2.64 -10.38 -3.88
N GLY A 94 1.96 -10.83 -4.93
CA GLY A 94 1.97 -10.18 -6.24
C GLY A 94 1.46 -8.74 -6.16
N VAL A 95 0.35 -8.51 -5.46
CA VAL A 95 -0.19 -7.15 -5.23
C VAL A 95 0.80 -6.30 -4.44
N GLY A 96 1.43 -6.85 -3.39
CA GLY A 96 2.44 -6.14 -2.61
C GLY A 96 3.67 -5.72 -3.44
N ILE A 97 4.14 -6.57 -4.35
CA ILE A 97 5.23 -6.23 -5.29
C ILE A 97 4.80 -5.09 -6.22
N LEU A 98 3.58 -5.11 -6.74
CA LEU A 98 3.08 -4.04 -7.62
C LEU A 98 3.05 -2.68 -6.92
N VAL A 99 2.69 -2.65 -5.63
CA VAL A 99 2.75 -1.41 -4.82
C VAL A 99 4.18 -0.90 -4.73
N VAL A 100 5.15 -1.76 -4.41
CA VAL A 100 6.57 -1.37 -4.32
C VAL A 100 7.10 -0.85 -5.66
N ILE A 101 6.73 -1.49 -6.78
CA ILE A 101 7.11 -1.04 -8.13
C ILE A 101 6.51 0.34 -8.42
N ALA A 102 5.25 0.59 -8.06
CA ALA A 102 4.62 1.90 -8.23
C ALA A 102 5.35 3.00 -7.43
N GLY A 103 5.75 2.71 -6.18
CA GLY A 103 6.56 3.62 -5.36
C GLY A 103 7.96 3.90 -5.94
N ILE A 104 8.61 2.90 -6.56
CA ILE A 104 9.88 3.10 -7.28
C ILE A 104 9.69 4.04 -8.47
N ILE A 105 8.66 3.80 -9.29
CA ILE A 105 8.34 4.64 -10.45
C ILE A 105 8.11 6.09 -10.00
N ARG A 106 7.33 6.29 -8.93
CA ARG A 106 7.11 7.60 -8.31
C ARG A 106 8.42 8.27 -7.91
N THR A 107 9.32 7.53 -7.25
CA THR A 107 10.64 8.05 -6.83
C THR A 107 11.52 8.45 -8.02
N VAL A 108 11.47 7.69 -9.12
CA VAL A 108 12.18 8.03 -10.36
C VAL A 108 11.64 9.31 -10.99
N TYR A 109 10.33 9.51 -11.01
CA TYR A 109 9.75 10.76 -11.51
C TYR A 109 10.11 11.96 -10.62
N VAL A 110 10.14 11.80 -9.29
CA VAL A 110 10.60 12.84 -8.36
C VAL A 110 12.07 13.20 -8.61
N ARG A 111 12.94 12.21 -8.83
CA ARG A 111 14.35 12.45 -9.24
C ARG A 111 14.44 13.21 -10.56
N ARG A 112 13.56 12.93 -11.52
CA ARG A 112 13.55 13.60 -12.83
C ARG A 112 13.03 15.04 -12.75
N LEU A 113 12.17 15.36 -11.79
CA LEU A 113 11.70 16.71 -11.49
C LEU A 113 12.81 17.64 -10.98
N GLU A 114 13.84 17.09 -10.32
CA GLU A 114 15.05 17.81 -9.92
C GLU A 114 16.01 18.08 -11.09
N GLY A 115 16.00 17.20 -12.10
CA GLY A 115 16.70 17.43 -13.36
C GLY A 115 16.03 18.54 -14.15
N ASP A 116 16.83 19.31 -14.90
CA ASP A 116 16.44 20.48 -15.69
C ASP A 116 15.56 20.09 -16.90
N SER A 117 14.38 19.55 -16.61
CA SER A 117 13.41 19.08 -17.58
C SER A 117 12.32 20.14 -17.78
N ILE A 118 12.11 20.49 -19.05
CA ILE A 118 11.33 21.63 -19.52
C ILE A 118 9.84 21.54 -19.14
N ASP A 119 9.34 20.33 -18.81
CA ASP A 119 7.91 20.07 -18.58
C ASP A 119 7.59 19.50 -17.18
N LYS A 120 7.93 20.24 -16.13
CA LYS A 120 7.66 19.83 -14.73
C LYS A 120 6.18 19.51 -14.45
N THR A 121 5.25 20.21 -15.11
CA THR A 121 3.80 19.99 -14.98
C THR A 121 3.37 18.59 -15.44
N TRP A 122 4.01 18.06 -16.50
CA TRP A 122 3.66 16.75 -17.06
C TRP A 122 4.14 15.61 -16.16
N LEU A 123 5.35 15.73 -15.61
CA LEU A 123 5.87 14.78 -14.63
C LEU A 123 5.04 14.79 -13.35
N LEU A 124 4.61 15.97 -12.89
CA LEU A 124 3.79 16.09 -11.70
C LEU A 124 2.43 15.39 -11.86
N SER A 125 1.77 15.57 -13.01
CA SER A 125 0.52 14.85 -13.34
C SER A 125 0.72 13.33 -13.30
N SER A 126 1.82 12.84 -13.87
CA SER A 126 2.16 11.41 -13.88
C SER A 126 2.37 10.87 -12.46
N VAL A 127 3.01 11.64 -11.57
CA VAL A 127 3.20 11.31 -10.15
C VAL A 127 1.87 11.22 -9.41
N PHE A 128 0.91 12.11 -9.70
CA PHE A 128 -0.42 12.08 -9.09
C PHE A 128 -1.21 10.83 -9.51
N ILE A 129 -1.21 10.51 -10.81
CA ILE A 129 -1.90 9.31 -11.32
C ILE A 129 -1.30 8.05 -10.71
N ALA A 130 0.04 7.96 -10.66
CA ALA A 130 0.73 6.85 -10.03
C ALA A 130 0.38 6.72 -8.53
N GLY A 131 0.30 7.83 -7.81
CA GLY A 131 -0.10 7.83 -6.39
C GLY A 131 -1.55 7.38 -6.17
N ILE A 132 -2.48 7.81 -7.02
CA ILE A 132 -3.88 7.34 -6.95
C ILE A 132 -3.94 5.83 -7.20
N ALA A 133 -3.25 5.34 -8.24
CA ALA A 133 -3.19 3.91 -8.54
C ALA A 133 -2.60 3.11 -7.37
N GLU A 134 -1.50 3.59 -6.79
CA GLU A 134 -0.84 3.02 -5.62
C GLU A 134 -1.80 2.92 -4.41
N CYS A 135 -2.55 3.99 -4.10
CA CYS A 135 -3.53 3.96 -3.02
C CYS A 135 -4.63 2.92 -3.26
N ASN A 136 -5.17 2.84 -4.48
CA ASN A 136 -6.21 1.86 -4.81
C ASN A 136 -5.70 0.41 -4.66
N ILE A 137 -4.50 0.13 -5.16
CA ILE A 137 -3.87 -1.19 -5.03
C ILE A 137 -3.58 -1.50 -3.55
N GLY A 138 -3.14 -0.50 -2.78
CA GLY A 138 -2.93 -0.61 -1.33
C GLY A 138 -4.20 -0.98 -0.56
N ILE A 139 -5.34 -0.37 -0.90
CA ILE A 139 -6.65 -0.71 -0.30
C ILE A 139 -7.02 -2.17 -0.62
N VAL A 140 -6.83 -2.61 -1.86
CA VAL A 140 -7.07 -4.01 -2.25
C VAL A 140 -6.17 -4.96 -1.45
N CYS A 141 -4.90 -4.60 -1.26
CA CYS A 141 -3.96 -5.37 -0.43
C CYS A 141 -4.41 -5.47 1.03
N ALA A 142 -4.89 -4.36 1.63
CA ALA A 142 -5.37 -4.33 3.01
C ALA A 142 -6.62 -5.19 3.24
N CYS A 143 -7.50 -5.27 2.24
CA CYS A 143 -8.73 -6.07 2.30
C CYS A 143 -8.51 -7.56 2.01
N ALA A 144 -7.39 -7.92 1.36
CA ALA A 144 -7.09 -9.29 0.95
C ALA A 144 -7.12 -10.32 2.10
N PRO A 145 -6.48 -10.11 3.28
CA PRO A 145 -6.55 -11.08 4.39
C PRO A 145 -7.99 -11.34 4.87
N SER A 146 -8.82 -10.30 4.94
CA SER A 146 -10.23 -10.43 5.32
C SER A 146 -11.04 -11.22 4.29
N LEU A 147 -10.77 -11.03 3.00
CA LEU A 147 -11.48 -11.77 1.95
C LEU A 147 -11.25 -13.29 2.05
N THR A 148 -10.07 -13.71 2.52
CA THR A 148 -9.74 -15.13 2.71
C THR A 148 -10.59 -15.81 3.78
N SER A 149 -10.94 -15.11 4.85
CA SER A 149 -11.74 -15.65 5.95
C SER A 149 -13.22 -15.74 5.55
N TYR A 150 -13.72 -14.74 4.83
CA TYR A 150 -15.08 -14.76 4.28
C TYR A 150 -15.28 -15.89 3.25
N PHE A 151 -14.32 -16.11 2.35
CA PHE A 151 -14.43 -17.17 1.34
C PHE A 151 -14.44 -18.57 1.96
N HIS A 152 -13.72 -18.77 3.07
CA HIS A 152 -13.78 -20.02 3.83
C HIS A 152 -15.16 -20.23 4.49
N SER A 153 -15.74 -19.17 5.07
CA SER A 153 -17.05 -19.22 5.71
C SER A 153 -18.18 -19.46 4.71
N PHE A 154 -18.19 -18.73 3.60
CA PHE A 154 -19.23 -18.85 2.55
C PHE A 154 -19.30 -20.25 1.98
N ARG A 155 -18.14 -20.88 1.71
CA ARG A 155 -18.07 -22.23 1.15
C ARG A 155 -18.58 -23.31 2.12
N ASN A 156 -18.44 -23.11 3.43
CA ASN A 156 -18.99 -24.03 4.44
C ASN A 156 -20.52 -23.91 4.50
N THR A 157 -21.08 -22.72 4.31
CA THR A 157 -22.53 -22.51 4.22
C THR A 157 -23.10 -23.12 2.93
N THR A 158 -22.40 -23.04 1.79
CA THR A 158 -22.85 -23.68 0.55
C THR A 158 -22.74 -25.21 0.59
N SER A 159 -21.74 -25.78 1.29
CA SER A 159 -21.65 -27.24 1.46
C SER A 159 -22.62 -27.80 2.51
N ALA A 160 -23.12 -26.98 3.45
CA ALA A 160 -24.19 -27.36 4.37
C ALA A 160 -25.58 -27.36 3.70
N GLY A 161 -25.76 -26.61 2.60
CA GLY A 161 -27.01 -26.57 1.82
C GLY A 161 -27.22 -27.74 0.86
N SER A 162 -26.24 -28.65 0.69
CA SER A 162 -26.36 -29.84 -0.19
C SER A 162 -26.31 -31.16 0.60
N LYS A 163 -27.05 -31.22 1.71
CA LYS A 163 -27.54 -32.49 2.27
C LYS A 163 -29.04 -32.35 2.55
N THR A 164 -29.85 -32.38 1.49
CA THR A 164 -31.26 -32.77 1.61
C THR A 164 -31.28 -34.22 2.08
N ASN A 165 -31.36 -34.41 3.39
CA ASN A 165 -31.64 -35.70 4.00
C ASN A 165 -33.09 -36.06 3.65
N ASN A 166 -33.29 -36.94 2.66
CA ASN A 166 -34.49 -37.77 2.64
C ASN A 166 -34.37 -38.77 3.80
N PRO A 167 -35.26 -38.76 4.81
CA PRO A 167 -35.37 -39.93 5.68
C PRO A 167 -36.12 -41.03 4.91
N PRO A 168 -35.63 -42.29 4.90
CA PRO A 168 -36.44 -43.42 4.48
C PRO A 168 -37.38 -43.76 5.66
N PHE A 169 -38.63 -43.34 5.60
CA PHE A 169 -39.65 -43.89 6.51
C PHE A 169 -40.18 -45.20 5.91
N SER A 170 -39.37 -46.26 5.96
CA SER A 170 -39.83 -47.62 5.69
C SER A 170 -40.70 -48.08 6.86
N LYS A 171 -42.03 -48.06 6.68
CA LYS A 171 -42.95 -48.81 7.54
C LYS A 171 -42.92 -50.27 7.10
N GLU A 172 -41.98 -51.05 7.63
CA GLU A 172 -41.95 -52.51 7.49
C GLU A 172 -42.45 -53.13 8.80
N SER A 173 -43.74 -53.49 8.78
CA SER A 173 -44.29 -54.78 9.20
C SER A 173 -43.58 -55.50 10.38
N ARG A 174 -44.15 -55.42 11.58
CA ARG A 174 -43.88 -56.40 12.66
C ARG A 174 -45.17 -57.09 13.10
N VAL A 175 -45.28 -58.37 12.76
CA VAL A 175 -46.17 -59.42 13.27
C VAL A 175 -45.24 -60.63 13.53
N PRO A 176 -45.50 -61.63 14.41
CA PRO A 176 -46.42 -61.79 15.54
C PRO A 176 -45.69 -62.07 16.89
N GLN A 177 -46.44 -62.09 17.99
CA GLN A 177 -46.46 -63.11 19.07
C GLN A 177 -47.50 -62.65 20.11
#